data_AF-A0A8D2B163-F1
#
_entry.id   AF-A0A8D2B163-F1
#
_cell.length_a   1.000
_cell.length_b   1.000
_cell.length_c   1.000
_cell.angle_alpha   90.00
_cell.angle_beta   90.00
_cell.angle_gamma   90.00
#
_symmetry.space_group_name_H-M   'P 1'
#
loop_
_entity.id
_entity.type
_entity.pdbx_description
1 polymer ?
#
loop_
_entity_poly.entity_id
_entity_poly.type
_entity_poly.pdbx_seq_one_letter_code
_entity_poly.pdbx_strand_id
1 'polypeptide(L)'
;MKGSGLCWVWDPVLSSKALRRKVLGQLRAEELPPRPGQSGTGALRCRRSAEREQPMDLGGRAGGPGEGLAWSGILGGVRGPARWVPEAGQETCLILGESQGQRAFCRPESSCVQHGSLRAFSLAAKTTAPSVFPLAPCYGDKSDSSVSLGCLVKGYFPEPVTVTWNSGSLSSGVRTFPAVLQSGLYSLSSMVTVPSSTWTSQTIVCNVHHPASSAKVDTNAHPGHTPAPCRPSEILGGPSVFIFPPKPKDTLMISLTPEITCVVVDVSQEDPEVQFSWYVDNVQVHTAQTKPREAQFNSTFRVVSVLPILHQDWLRGKEFKCKVNNKALPSPIEKTISKKRGTPREPQVYTLPPAQEELTKNTVSLTCLIKGFYPSDISVEWESQGQPEQDYKTTLPVQDADGSYFLYSKLNVIRNRWQAGTRFTCSVMHEALHNHFTQKTLSQSPGK
;
A
#
# COMPACT_ATOMS: atom_id res chain seq x y z
N MET A 1 -0.48 0.03 40.42
CA MET A 1 -0.22 1.16 41.33
C MET A 1 -1.52 1.93 41.56
N LYS A 2 -1.84 2.24 42.81
CA LYS A 2 -2.96 3.12 43.20
C LYS A 2 -2.69 4.50 42.61
N GLY A 3 -3.54 4.98 41.72
CA GLY A 3 -3.53 6.36 41.22
C GLY A 3 -4.77 7.09 41.74
N SER A 4 -4.63 7.77 42.87
CA SER A 4 -5.62 8.69 43.41
C SER A 4 -5.73 9.94 42.54
N GLY A 5 -6.89 10.19 41.94
CA GLY A 5 -7.22 11.46 41.29
C GLY A 5 -8.12 12.31 42.20
N LEU A 6 -7.67 13.52 42.54
CA LEU A 6 -8.44 14.55 43.24
C LEU A 6 -9.35 15.31 42.26
N CYS A 7 -10.53 15.74 42.71
CA CYS A 7 -11.40 16.70 42.01
C CYS A 7 -11.86 17.79 42.99
N TRP A 8 -12.01 19.02 42.50
CA TRP A 8 -12.54 20.17 43.24
C TRP A 8 -13.89 20.59 42.64
N VAL A 9 -14.75 21.22 43.45
CA VAL A 9 -16.03 21.83 43.02
C VAL A 9 -16.05 23.28 43.48
N TRP A 10 -16.61 24.17 42.65
CA TRP A 10 -16.97 25.55 42.99
C TRP A 10 -18.50 25.67 42.95
N ASP A 11 -19.09 26.39 43.90
CA ASP A 11 -20.55 26.55 44.07
C ASP A 11 -20.92 28.03 43.83
N PRO A 12 -21.83 28.36 42.91
CA PRO A 12 -22.29 29.73 42.72
C PRO A 12 -23.51 29.99 43.61
N VAL A 13 -23.49 31.11 44.33
CA VAL A 13 -24.57 31.64 45.18
C VAL A 13 -24.54 31.18 46.63
N LEU A 14 -23.55 31.68 47.37
CA LEU A 14 -23.76 32.25 48.72
C LEU A 14 -22.73 33.36 48.94
N SER A 15 -23.23 34.60 48.95
CA SER A 15 -22.51 35.74 49.49
C SER A 15 -22.17 35.47 50.96
N SER A 16 -20.91 35.72 51.31
CA SER A 16 -20.35 35.81 52.68
C SER A 16 -19.96 34.52 53.43
N LYS A 17 -18.64 34.45 53.70
CA LYS A 17 -17.92 33.91 54.86
C LYS A 17 -18.13 32.44 55.31
N ALA A 18 -16.98 31.78 55.43
CA ALA A 18 -16.64 30.59 56.24
C ALA A 18 -16.60 29.22 55.52
N LEU A 19 -15.37 28.76 55.25
CA LEU A 19 -15.02 27.38 54.93
C LEU A 19 -15.45 26.44 56.07
N ARG A 20 -16.31 25.46 55.78
CA ARG A 20 -16.32 24.17 56.48
C ARG A 20 -16.37 23.03 55.45
N ARG A 21 -15.36 22.16 55.46
CA ARG A 21 -15.29 20.93 54.66
C ARG A 21 -16.45 20.00 55.04
N LYS A 22 -17.24 19.56 54.07
CA LYS A 22 -18.15 18.41 54.18
C LYS A 22 -17.78 17.41 53.08
N VAL A 23 -17.42 16.20 53.49
CA VAL A 23 -16.96 15.07 52.65
C VAL A 23 -18.17 14.34 52.08
N LEU A 24 -18.30 14.16 50.76
CA LEU A 24 -19.32 13.25 50.18
C LEU A 24 -18.87 12.59 48.85
N GLY A 25 -18.53 11.29 48.94
CA GLY A 25 -18.81 10.18 47.99
C GLY A 25 -17.94 9.93 46.75
N GLN A 26 -17.28 8.76 46.67
CA GLN A 26 -16.68 8.21 45.44
C GLN A 26 -17.71 7.39 44.63
N LEU A 27 -17.67 7.48 43.29
CA LEU A 27 -18.41 6.64 42.35
C LEU A 27 -17.50 5.53 41.78
N ARG A 28 -17.98 4.27 41.74
CA ARG A 28 -17.25 3.13 41.18
C ARG A 28 -18.14 2.35 40.21
N ALA A 29 -17.67 2.12 38.98
CA ALA A 29 -18.37 1.32 37.98
C ALA A 29 -17.78 -0.10 37.93
N GLU A 30 -18.64 -1.12 37.89
CA GLU A 30 -18.29 -2.54 37.88
C GLU A 30 -19.18 -3.30 36.87
N GLU A 31 -18.61 -4.29 36.18
CA GLU A 31 -19.29 -5.08 35.15
C GLU A 31 -19.97 -6.32 35.77
N LEU A 32 -21.19 -6.64 35.34
CA LEU A 32 -21.87 -7.88 35.74
C LEU A 32 -21.75 -8.92 34.61
N PRO A 33 -21.49 -10.20 34.92
CA PRO A 33 -21.48 -11.25 33.91
C PRO A 33 -22.88 -11.41 33.27
N PRO A 34 -22.95 -11.77 31.98
CA PRO A 34 -24.23 -11.95 31.29
C PRO A 34 -25.02 -13.11 31.94
N ARG A 35 -26.34 -12.92 32.08
CA ARG A 35 -27.22 -14.01 32.55
C ARG A 35 -27.25 -15.14 31.50
N PRO A 36 -27.20 -16.41 31.92
CA PRO A 36 -27.26 -17.53 30.98
C PRO A 36 -28.58 -17.47 30.18
N GLY A 37 -28.48 -17.45 28.85
CA GLY A 37 -29.62 -17.44 27.92
C GLY A 37 -29.88 -16.13 27.17
N GLN A 38 -29.12 -15.05 27.41
CA GLN A 38 -29.18 -13.82 26.60
C GLN A 38 -27.86 -13.56 25.87
N SER A 39 -27.89 -13.69 24.54
CA SER A 39 -26.80 -13.28 23.64
C SER A 39 -27.01 -11.81 23.27
N GLY A 40 -26.04 -10.94 23.59
CA GLY A 40 -26.02 -9.55 23.10
C GLY A 40 -26.36 -8.45 24.11
N THR A 41 -26.52 -8.76 25.40
CA THR A 41 -26.83 -7.77 26.44
C THR A 41 -25.67 -7.60 27.44
N GLY A 42 -25.13 -6.38 27.55
CA GLY A 42 -24.12 -5.99 28.55
C GLY A 42 -24.74 -5.16 29.67
N ALA A 43 -24.34 -5.38 30.93
CA ALA A 43 -24.89 -4.65 32.09
C ALA A 43 -23.78 -3.94 32.87
N LEU A 44 -23.99 -2.64 33.14
CA LEU A 44 -23.10 -1.80 33.94
C LEU A 44 -23.73 -1.50 35.29
N ARG A 45 -22.98 -1.73 36.38
CA ARG A 45 -23.38 -1.36 37.74
C ARG A 45 -22.56 -0.15 38.21
N CYS A 46 -23.25 0.95 38.53
CA CYS A 46 -22.63 2.12 39.15
C CYS A 46 -22.94 2.12 40.65
N ARG A 47 -21.91 2.13 41.51
CA ARG A 47 -22.07 2.23 42.97
C ARG A 47 -21.71 3.63 43.46
N ARG A 48 -22.60 4.22 44.26
CA ARG A 48 -22.37 5.43 45.06
C ARG A 48 -22.14 5.03 46.51
N SER A 49 -21.14 5.61 47.18
CA SER A 49 -20.98 5.49 48.63
C SER A 49 -21.28 6.83 49.31
N ALA A 50 -22.54 7.11 49.68
CA ALA A 50 -22.84 8.20 50.63
C ALA A 50 -24.29 8.22 51.15
N GLU A 51 -24.43 8.35 52.48
CA GLU A 51 -25.66 8.53 53.27
C GLU A 51 -26.28 9.95 53.09
N ARG A 52 -27.23 10.11 52.17
CA ARG A 52 -28.43 10.95 52.33
C ARG A 52 -29.28 10.93 51.06
N GLU A 53 -30.57 10.70 51.25
CA GLU A 53 -31.64 10.74 50.25
C GLU A 53 -31.83 12.17 49.72
N GLN A 54 -31.26 12.46 48.56
CA GLN A 54 -31.81 13.46 47.65
C GLN A 54 -31.88 12.81 46.26
N PRO A 55 -33.05 12.80 45.60
CA PRO A 55 -33.17 12.28 44.24
C PRO A 55 -32.38 13.18 43.30
N MET A 56 -31.47 12.59 42.53
CA MET A 56 -30.77 13.26 41.43
C MET A 56 -31.08 12.51 40.13
N ASP A 57 -31.39 13.28 39.09
CA ASP A 57 -31.59 12.75 37.74
C ASP A 57 -30.23 12.39 37.12
N LEU A 58 -30.03 11.11 36.80
CA LEU A 58 -28.82 10.62 36.15
C LEU A 58 -29.00 10.56 34.63
N GLY A 59 -28.09 11.22 33.92
CA GLY A 59 -28.05 11.23 32.45
C GLY A 59 -26.95 10.33 31.88
N GLY A 60 -27.26 9.62 30.79
CA GLY A 60 -26.29 8.85 30.00
C GLY A 60 -25.89 9.54 28.70
N ARG A 61 -24.62 9.49 28.31
CA ARG A 61 -24.19 9.79 26.91
C ARG A 61 -23.47 8.59 26.32
N ALA A 62 -23.65 8.38 25.02
CA ALA A 62 -22.95 7.38 24.22
C ALA A 62 -22.35 8.01 22.96
N GLY A 63 -21.20 7.53 22.50
CA GLY A 63 -20.60 7.99 21.24
C GLY A 63 -19.72 6.91 20.60
N GLY A 64 -19.80 6.80 19.28
CA GLY A 64 -18.95 5.94 18.46
C GLY A 64 -17.61 6.59 18.08
N PRO A 65 -16.66 5.83 17.49
CA PRO A 65 -15.38 6.37 17.03
C PRO A 65 -15.59 7.41 15.91
N GLY A 66 -15.21 8.66 16.15
CA GLY A 66 -15.35 9.77 15.19
C GLY A 66 -16.69 10.51 15.23
N GLU A 67 -17.62 10.12 16.09
CA GLU A 67 -18.92 10.78 16.24
C GLU A 67 -18.99 11.69 17.47
N GLY A 68 -19.85 12.71 17.42
CA GLY A 68 -20.18 13.55 18.57
C GLY A 68 -20.94 12.78 19.65
N LEU A 69 -20.87 13.25 20.90
CA LEU A 69 -21.55 12.62 22.04
C LEU A 69 -23.08 12.70 21.89
N ALA A 70 -23.75 11.56 21.72
CA ALA A 70 -25.21 11.43 21.70
C ALA A 70 -25.77 11.19 23.11
N TRP A 71 -26.97 11.70 23.38
CA TRP A 71 -27.62 11.60 24.69
C TRP A 71 -28.55 10.39 24.75
N SER A 72 -28.47 9.59 25.82
CA SER A 72 -29.11 8.28 25.92
C SER A 72 -30.29 8.18 26.90
N GLY A 73 -30.53 9.18 27.78
CA GLY A 73 -31.71 9.22 28.67
C GLY A 73 -31.44 9.80 30.07
N ILE A 74 -32.54 10.15 30.79
CA ILE A 74 -32.62 10.48 32.23
C ILE A 74 -33.48 9.44 32.96
N LEU A 75 -33.10 9.09 34.19
CA LEU A 75 -33.94 8.32 35.12
C LEU A 75 -35.25 9.08 35.44
N GLY A 76 -36.39 8.60 34.92
CA GLY A 76 -37.73 9.19 35.11
C GLY A 76 -38.53 9.43 33.82
N GLY A 77 -37.90 9.34 32.64
CA GLY A 77 -38.56 9.51 31.34
C GLY A 77 -38.43 8.29 30.42
N VAL A 78 -39.56 7.76 29.93
CA VAL A 78 -39.66 6.48 29.16
C VAL A 78 -39.29 6.63 27.67
N ARG A 79 -38.27 7.42 27.29
CA ARG A 79 -37.87 7.51 25.87
C ARG A 79 -36.36 7.43 25.68
N GLY A 80 -35.89 6.21 25.42
CA GLY A 80 -34.54 5.85 24.98
C GLY A 80 -34.39 4.31 24.91
N PRO A 81 -33.39 3.77 24.20
CA PRO A 81 -33.18 2.32 24.03
C PRO A 81 -32.67 1.60 25.29
N ALA A 82 -32.39 2.32 26.38
CA ALA A 82 -31.93 1.75 27.65
C ALA A 82 -33.09 1.57 28.64
N ARG A 83 -33.10 0.44 29.39
CA ARG A 83 -34.09 0.16 30.44
C ARG A 83 -33.43 0.29 31.81
N TRP A 84 -33.98 1.13 32.67
CA TRP A 84 -33.50 1.30 34.03
C TRP A 84 -34.27 0.39 34.98
N VAL A 85 -33.58 -0.31 35.88
CA VAL A 85 -34.20 -1.16 36.91
C VAL A 85 -33.80 -0.59 38.27
N PRO A 86 -34.74 -0.01 39.03
CA PRO A 86 -34.46 0.44 40.39
C PRO A 86 -34.45 -0.76 41.34
N GLU A 87 -33.33 -0.98 42.03
CA GLU A 87 -33.23 -1.86 43.21
C GLU A 87 -32.92 -0.97 44.42
N ALA A 88 -33.56 -1.21 45.57
CA ALA A 88 -33.40 -0.37 46.76
C ALA A 88 -31.91 -0.26 47.16
N GLY A 89 -31.33 0.94 47.02
CA GLY A 89 -29.92 1.24 47.32
C GLY A 89 -28.90 0.87 46.22
N GLN A 90 -29.32 0.40 45.05
CA GLN A 90 -28.46 0.13 43.88
C GLN A 90 -29.16 0.51 42.57
N GLU A 91 -28.55 1.42 41.81
CA GLU A 91 -29.09 1.86 40.51
C GLU A 91 -28.32 1.16 39.38
N THR A 92 -29.01 0.30 38.62
CA THR A 92 -28.41 -0.51 37.56
C THR A 92 -28.91 -0.05 36.19
N CYS A 93 -27.99 0.25 35.27
CA CYS A 93 -28.30 0.65 33.90
C CYS A 93 -28.19 -0.57 32.96
N LEU A 94 -29.29 -0.95 32.31
CA LEU A 94 -29.26 -1.93 31.21
C LEU A 94 -29.34 -1.17 29.88
N ILE A 95 -28.23 -1.19 29.14
CA ILE A 95 -28.19 -0.67 27.77
C ILE A 95 -28.53 -1.83 26.83
N LEU A 96 -29.69 -1.77 26.19
CA LEU A 96 -30.05 -2.68 25.09
C LEU A 96 -29.69 -1.96 23.79
N GLY A 97 -28.58 -2.36 23.16
CA GLY A 97 -28.10 -1.73 21.93
C GLY A 97 -27.61 -2.77 20.93
N GLU A 98 -28.20 -2.78 19.73
CA GLU A 98 -27.85 -3.65 18.61
C GLU A 98 -26.63 -3.14 17.78
N SER A 99 -25.98 -2.04 18.17
CA SER A 99 -24.86 -1.45 17.42
C SER A 99 -23.52 -1.52 18.18
N GLN A 100 -22.50 -2.06 17.51
CA GLN A 100 -21.17 -2.33 18.05
C GLN A 100 -20.38 -1.05 18.37
N GLY A 101 -19.69 -1.00 19.53
CA GLY A 101 -18.61 -0.04 19.82
C GLY A 101 -18.95 1.23 20.61
N GLN A 102 -20.06 1.26 21.36
CA GLN A 102 -20.45 2.45 22.13
C GLN A 102 -19.68 2.59 23.46
N ARG A 103 -19.20 3.81 23.76
CA ARG A 103 -18.64 4.21 25.07
C ARG A 103 -19.74 4.87 25.90
N ALA A 104 -19.99 4.40 27.14
CA ALA A 104 -21.04 4.94 28.01
C ALA A 104 -20.47 5.84 29.12
N PHE A 105 -21.15 6.96 29.42
CA PHE A 105 -20.81 7.91 30.47
C PHE A 105 -21.98 8.12 31.44
N CYS A 106 -21.72 8.25 32.74
CA CYS A 106 -22.73 8.65 33.74
C CYS A 106 -22.37 10.03 34.31
N ARG A 107 -23.31 10.97 34.33
CA ARG A 107 -23.08 12.32 34.86
C ARG A 107 -24.27 12.81 35.72
N PRO A 108 -24.02 13.51 36.85
CA PRO A 108 -25.02 14.32 37.56
C PRO A 108 -25.21 15.70 36.88
N GLU A 109 -26.44 16.17 36.78
CA GLU A 109 -26.76 17.39 36.03
C GLU A 109 -26.56 18.67 36.86
N SER A 110 -25.41 19.34 36.67
CA SER A 110 -25.26 20.81 36.68
C SER A 110 -23.81 21.21 36.32
N SER A 111 -23.63 21.76 35.11
CA SER A 111 -22.46 22.49 34.53
C SER A 111 -21.05 21.82 34.37
N CYS A 112 -20.42 22.07 33.21
CA CYS A 112 -19.14 21.62 32.58
C CYS A 112 -17.87 21.60 33.48
N VAL A 113 -16.82 20.76 33.39
CA VAL A 113 -16.24 19.66 32.56
C VAL A 113 -15.18 18.95 33.44
N GLN A 114 -15.10 17.60 33.44
CA GLN A 114 -13.85 16.81 33.58
C GLN A 114 -14.12 15.33 33.24
N HIS A 115 -13.34 14.76 32.32
CA HIS A 115 -13.56 13.41 31.79
C HIS A 115 -12.96 12.34 32.71
N GLY A 116 -13.83 11.51 33.30
CA GLY A 116 -13.45 10.28 33.98
C GLY A 116 -12.90 9.23 33.01
N SER A 117 -12.02 8.36 33.52
CA SER A 117 -11.32 7.29 32.80
C SER A 117 -12.26 6.44 31.93
N LEU A 118 -11.93 6.34 30.63
CA LEU A 118 -12.68 5.61 29.61
C LEU A 118 -12.37 4.11 29.66
N ARG A 119 -13.39 3.24 29.75
CA ARG A 119 -13.31 1.85 29.28
C ARG A 119 -14.24 1.70 28.07
N ALA A 120 -13.69 1.19 26.96
CA ALA A 120 -14.47 0.87 25.76
C ALA A 120 -14.98 -0.58 25.86
N PHE A 121 -16.24 -0.80 25.50
CA PHE A 121 -16.81 -2.13 25.32
C PHE A 121 -16.76 -2.49 23.83
N SER A 122 -16.26 -3.67 23.51
CA SER A 122 -16.37 -4.26 22.18
C SER A 122 -16.86 -5.71 22.32
N LEU A 123 -18.16 -5.90 22.02
CA LEU A 123 -18.75 -7.23 21.87
C LEU A 123 -18.41 -7.75 20.46
N ALA A 124 -17.76 -8.92 20.43
CA ALA A 124 -17.43 -9.74 19.26
C ALA A 124 -16.22 -9.31 18.39
N ALA A 125 -15.00 -9.49 18.90
CA ALA A 125 -13.88 -9.98 18.09
C ALA A 125 -12.94 -10.85 18.93
N LYS A 126 -12.41 -11.91 18.33
CA LYS A 126 -11.49 -12.86 18.98
C LYS A 126 -10.22 -12.12 19.40
N THR A 127 -9.81 -12.25 20.66
CA THR A 127 -8.56 -11.68 21.15
C THR A 127 -7.41 -12.15 20.27
N THR A 128 -6.69 -11.20 19.66
CA THR A 128 -5.63 -11.47 18.69
C THR A 128 -4.35 -10.78 19.16
N ALA A 129 -3.26 -11.53 19.23
CA ALA A 129 -1.96 -11.02 19.63
C ALA A 129 -1.32 -10.17 18.50
N PRO A 130 -0.56 -9.11 18.83
CA PRO A 130 0.11 -8.28 17.84
C PRO A 130 1.27 -9.01 17.15
N SER A 131 1.47 -8.68 15.87
CA SER A 131 2.72 -8.93 15.16
C SER A 131 3.56 -7.64 15.13
N VAL A 132 4.83 -7.74 15.49
CA VAL A 132 5.74 -6.59 15.58
C VAL A 132 6.77 -6.66 14.46
N PHE A 133 6.84 -5.61 13.65
CA PHE A 133 7.77 -5.49 12.54
C PHE A 133 8.75 -4.34 12.79
N PRO A 134 10.06 -4.57 12.67
CA PRO A 134 11.06 -3.51 12.79
C PRO A 134 11.04 -2.61 11.54
N LEU A 135 11.14 -1.30 11.75
CA LEU A 135 11.29 -0.31 10.69
C LEU A 135 12.72 0.25 10.77
N ALA A 136 13.61 -0.36 9.98
CA ALA A 136 15.01 0.05 9.89
C ALA A 136 15.15 1.32 9.01
N PRO A 137 16.18 2.16 9.24
CA PRO A 137 16.41 3.35 8.46
C PRO A 137 17.01 3.00 7.09
N CYS A 138 16.63 3.77 6.07
CA CYS A 138 17.17 3.65 4.72
C CYS A 138 18.55 4.33 4.59
N TYR A 139 19.44 3.79 3.77
CA TYR A 139 20.71 4.45 3.44
C TYR A 139 20.45 5.63 2.48
N GLY A 140 20.34 6.84 3.02
CA GLY A 140 20.10 8.06 2.23
C GLY A 140 19.71 9.29 3.06
N ASP A 141 18.98 9.11 4.16
CA ASP A 141 18.62 10.19 5.07
C ASP A 141 19.69 10.36 6.16
N LYS A 142 20.88 10.78 5.76
CA LYS A 142 21.81 11.39 6.72
C LYS A 142 21.38 12.85 6.86
N SER A 143 20.49 13.14 7.80
CA SER A 143 20.67 14.39 8.53
C SER A 143 21.98 14.22 9.30
N ASP A 144 22.93 15.17 9.19
CA ASP A 144 24.29 15.01 9.72
C ASP A 144 24.35 14.74 11.25
N SER A 145 23.23 14.84 11.97
CA SER A 145 23.17 14.71 13.43
C SER A 145 22.32 13.55 13.98
N SER A 146 21.30 13.03 13.27
CA SER A 146 20.34 12.06 13.86
C SER A 146 19.76 11.04 12.89
N VAL A 147 19.37 9.87 13.43
CA VAL A 147 18.76 8.74 12.72
C VAL A 147 17.45 8.36 13.41
N SER A 148 16.39 8.12 12.64
CA SER A 148 15.09 7.68 13.16
C SER A 148 14.86 6.20 12.87
N LEU A 149 14.41 5.48 13.89
CA LEU A 149 14.08 4.06 13.88
C LEU A 149 12.59 3.89 14.22
N GLY A 150 11.98 2.78 13.82
CA GLY A 150 10.58 2.54 14.17
C GLY A 150 10.21 1.08 14.37
N CYS A 151 8.97 0.91 14.82
CA CYS A 151 8.28 -0.35 15.00
C CYS A 151 6.84 -0.22 14.54
N LEU A 152 6.39 -1.19 13.76
CA LEU A 152 4.99 -1.35 13.41
C LEU A 152 4.40 -2.51 14.22
N VAL A 153 3.36 -2.21 15.00
CA VAL A 153 2.57 -3.19 15.74
C VAL A 153 1.26 -3.38 14.97
N LYS A 154 1.06 -4.56 14.38
CA LYS A 154 -0.04 -4.82 13.45
C LYS A 154 -0.91 -5.99 13.91
N GLY A 155 -2.22 -5.86 13.70
CA GLY A 155 -3.15 -6.99 13.72
C GLY A 155 -3.53 -7.47 15.12
N TYR A 156 -3.64 -6.58 16.10
CA TYR A 156 -4.03 -6.95 17.46
C TYR A 156 -5.47 -6.55 17.80
N PHE A 157 -6.06 -7.22 18.78
CA PHE A 157 -7.35 -6.84 19.32
C PHE A 157 -7.52 -7.39 20.74
N PRO A 158 -8.09 -6.62 21.69
CA PRO A 158 -8.51 -5.20 21.63
C PRO A 158 -7.38 -4.19 22.01
N GLU A 159 -7.66 -2.89 21.98
CA GLU A 159 -6.79 -1.90 22.65
C GLU A 159 -6.83 -2.05 24.19
N PRO A 160 -5.77 -1.65 24.93
CA PRO A 160 -4.55 -0.95 24.48
C PRO A 160 -3.33 -1.88 24.29
N VAL A 161 -2.32 -1.40 23.55
CA VAL A 161 -0.96 -1.97 23.52
C VAL A 161 0.03 -0.95 24.07
N THR A 162 0.99 -1.40 24.89
CA THR A 162 2.08 -0.57 25.38
C THR A 162 3.35 -0.83 24.57
N VAL A 163 3.92 0.22 23.99
CA VAL A 163 5.21 0.17 23.28
C VAL A 163 6.24 1.01 24.04
N THR A 164 7.38 0.41 24.33
CA THR A 164 8.52 1.05 24.99
C THR A 164 9.81 0.71 24.24
N TRP A 165 10.83 1.55 24.39
CA TRP A 165 12.13 1.37 23.75
C TRP A 165 13.20 1.10 24.81
N ASN A 166 14.04 0.09 24.58
CA ASN A 166 15.04 -0.43 25.54
C ASN A 166 14.48 -0.60 26.96
N SER A 167 13.31 -1.24 27.07
CA SER A 167 12.59 -1.46 28.33
C SER A 167 12.29 -0.17 29.12
N GLY A 168 12.12 0.94 28.40
CA GLY A 168 11.83 2.25 28.98
C GLY A 168 13.07 3.09 29.29
N SER A 169 14.29 2.60 29.04
CA SER A 169 15.51 3.40 29.22
C SER A 169 15.65 4.48 28.14
N LEU A 170 15.04 4.27 26.97
CA LEU A 170 15.06 5.21 25.85
C LEU A 170 13.69 5.90 25.74
N SER A 171 13.59 7.12 26.25
CA SER A 171 12.35 7.92 26.26
C SER A 171 12.46 9.23 25.47
N SER A 172 13.68 9.74 25.26
CA SER A 172 13.94 10.93 24.45
C SER A 172 13.75 10.62 22.96
N GLY A 173 13.07 11.51 22.24
CA GLY A 173 12.82 11.34 20.80
C GLY A 173 11.83 10.23 20.43
N VAL A 174 11.15 9.63 21.41
CA VAL A 174 10.13 8.59 21.17
C VAL A 174 8.80 9.24 20.80
N ARG A 175 8.18 8.78 19.71
CA ARG A 175 6.83 9.17 19.28
C ARG A 175 6.03 7.91 18.98
N THR A 176 4.97 7.68 19.74
CA THR A 176 4.03 6.58 19.48
C THR A 176 2.75 7.15 18.90
N PHE A 177 2.37 6.67 17.72
CA PHE A 177 1.20 7.12 17.00
C PHE A 177 -0.07 6.41 17.51
N PRO A 178 -1.24 7.06 17.47
CA PRO A 178 -2.51 6.45 17.88
C PRO A 178 -2.83 5.19 17.06
N ALA A 179 -3.53 4.24 17.69
CA ALA A 179 -3.97 3.04 17.00
C ALA A 179 -5.10 3.32 16.01
N VAL A 180 -5.04 2.65 14.87
CA VAL A 180 -6.06 2.70 13.81
C VAL A 180 -6.70 1.33 13.70
N LEU A 181 -8.04 1.30 13.70
CA LEU A 181 -8.82 0.10 13.47
C LEU A 181 -9.02 -0.10 11.96
N GLN A 182 -8.52 -1.21 11.42
CA GLN A 182 -8.72 -1.61 10.01
C GLN A 182 -9.19 -3.06 9.97
N SER A 183 -10.31 -3.30 9.30
CA SER A 183 -10.87 -4.66 9.10
C SER A 183 -11.05 -5.46 10.41
N GLY A 184 -11.41 -4.78 11.51
CA GLY A 184 -11.65 -5.41 12.81
C GLY A 184 -10.41 -5.64 13.69
N LEU A 185 -9.20 -5.28 13.24
CA LEU A 185 -7.96 -5.36 14.02
C LEU A 185 -7.27 -4.00 14.12
N TYR A 186 -6.61 -3.75 15.25
CA TYR A 186 -5.85 -2.53 15.49
C TYR A 186 -4.43 -2.64 14.98
N SER A 187 -3.89 -1.50 14.53
CA SER A 187 -2.48 -1.33 14.19
C SER A 187 -1.99 0.04 14.68
N LEU A 188 -0.75 0.11 15.17
CA LEU A 188 -0.09 1.37 15.54
C LEU A 188 1.39 1.31 15.19
N SER A 189 2.04 2.47 15.16
CA SER A 189 3.50 2.57 14.99
C SER A 189 4.12 3.40 16.11
N SER A 190 5.37 3.10 16.43
CA SER A 190 6.21 3.91 17.31
C SER A 190 7.54 4.17 16.64
N MET A 191 8.11 5.35 16.83
CA MET A 191 9.43 5.72 16.33
C MET A 191 10.29 6.29 17.44
N VAL A 192 11.60 6.19 17.28
CA VAL A 192 12.60 6.82 18.15
C VAL A 192 13.71 7.46 17.33
N THR A 193 14.12 8.66 17.70
CA THR A 193 15.23 9.38 17.06
C THR A 193 16.46 9.32 17.96
N VAL A 194 17.59 8.84 17.41
CA VAL A 194 18.87 8.64 18.11
C VAL A 194 20.03 9.34 17.39
N PRO A 195 21.12 9.71 18.07
CA PRO A 195 22.29 10.32 17.44
C PRO A 195 23.00 9.39 16.46
N SER A 196 23.40 9.92 15.30
CA SER A 196 24.04 9.18 14.20
C SER A 196 25.37 8.50 14.61
N SER A 197 26.06 9.06 15.62
CA SER A 197 27.33 8.52 16.14
C SER A 197 27.19 7.26 16.99
N THR A 198 25.99 6.99 17.53
CA THR A 198 25.80 5.96 18.57
C THR A 198 24.89 4.81 18.16
N TRP A 199 24.13 4.94 17.06
CA TRP A 199 23.10 3.95 16.72
C TRP A 199 23.65 2.65 16.12
N THR A 200 24.84 2.65 15.50
CA THR A 200 25.47 1.45 14.92
C THR A 200 26.11 0.55 15.98
N SER A 201 26.51 1.11 17.12
CA SER A 201 27.13 0.39 18.24
C SER A 201 26.13 0.00 19.33
N GLN A 202 24.95 0.62 19.36
CA GLN A 202 23.91 0.36 20.35
C GLN A 202 22.82 -0.57 19.80
N THR A 203 22.46 -1.59 20.57
CA THR A 203 21.28 -2.40 20.28
C THR A 203 20.03 -1.66 20.74
N ILE A 204 19.19 -1.30 19.78
CA ILE A 204 17.92 -0.62 20.03
C ILE A 204 16.78 -1.63 19.87
N VAL A 205 16.10 -1.89 20.97
CA VAL A 205 15.04 -2.89 21.11
C VAL A 205 13.72 -2.18 21.35
N CYS A 206 12.70 -2.69 20.69
CA CYS A 206 11.33 -2.23 20.77
C CYS A 206 10.50 -3.29 21.48
N ASN A 207 10.01 -2.93 22.67
CA ASN A 207 9.32 -3.81 23.60
C ASN A 207 7.82 -3.52 23.55
N VAL A 208 7.06 -4.51 23.10
CA VAL A 208 5.61 -4.42 22.88
C VAL A 208 4.90 -5.37 23.83
N HIS A 209 3.93 -4.85 24.58
CA HIS A 209 3.11 -5.65 25.49
C HIS A 209 1.62 -5.41 25.25
N HIS A 210 0.90 -6.50 25.01
CA HIS A 210 -0.54 -6.51 24.79
C HIS A 210 -1.23 -7.23 25.97
N PRO A 211 -1.85 -6.50 26.91
CA PRO A 211 -2.42 -7.07 28.13
C PRO A 211 -3.51 -8.11 27.86
N ALA A 212 -4.35 -7.88 26.84
CA ALA A 212 -5.49 -8.76 26.59
C ALA A 212 -5.09 -10.15 26.09
N SER A 213 -4.00 -10.26 25.32
CA SER A 213 -3.46 -11.56 24.88
C SER A 213 -2.25 -12.03 25.71
N SER A 214 -1.86 -11.26 26.74
CA SER A 214 -0.61 -11.44 27.51
C SER A 214 0.66 -11.55 26.65
N ALA A 215 0.64 -11.06 25.41
CA ALA A 215 1.77 -11.16 24.50
C ALA A 215 2.82 -10.11 24.86
N LYS A 216 4.08 -10.54 24.91
CA LYS A 216 5.28 -9.70 25.05
C LYS A 216 6.19 -10.01 23.87
N VAL A 217 6.54 -8.98 23.10
CA VAL A 217 7.38 -9.12 21.92
C VAL A 217 8.47 -8.07 21.97
N ASP A 218 9.71 -8.53 21.94
CA ASP A 218 10.91 -7.70 21.90
C ASP A 218 11.56 -7.84 20.52
N THR A 219 11.60 -6.75 19.77
CA THR A 219 12.10 -6.75 18.40
C THR A 219 13.27 -5.78 18.26
N ASN A 220 14.38 -6.24 17.71
CA ASN A 220 15.52 -5.38 17.38
C ASN A 220 15.13 -4.46 16.21
N ALA A 221 15.19 -3.15 16.42
CA ALA A 221 14.89 -2.16 15.38
C ALA A 221 15.97 -2.10 14.28
N HIS A 222 17.15 -2.67 14.55
CA HIS A 222 18.19 -2.94 13.57
C HIS A 222 18.47 -4.46 13.49
N PRO A 223 17.93 -5.17 12.50
CA PRO A 223 18.37 -6.54 12.23
C PRO A 223 19.79 -6.44 11.65
N GLY A 224 20.76 -7.17 12.24
CA GLY A 224 22.20 -7.12 11.89
C GLY A 224 22.58 -7.59 10.49
N HIS A 225 21.69 -7.46 9.52
CA HIS A 225 21.93 -7.60 8.09
C HIS A 225 22.08 -6.21 7.47
N THR A 226 23.05 -6.08 6.56
CA THR A 226 23.24 -4.91 5.69
C THR A 226 21.89 -4.37 5.20
N PRO A 227 21.57 -3.08 5.41
CA PRO A 227 20.29 -2.51 4.99
C PRO A 227 20.08 -2.74 3.50
N ALA A 228 18.91 -3.27 3.12
CA ALA A 228 18.52 -3.35 1.73
C ALA A 228 18.44 -1.94 1.12
N PRO A 229 18.82 -1.73 -0.15
CA PRO A 229 18.62 -0.46 -0.82
C PRO A 229 17.12 -0.14 -0.83
N CYS A 230 16.72 0.94 -0.15
CA CYS A 230 15.35 1.42 -0.28
C CYS A 230 15.13 1.91 -1.70
N ARG A 231 13.97 1.57 -2.28
CA ARG A 231 13.51 2.25 -3.49
C ARG A 231 13.44 3.75 -3.17
N PRO A 232 14.01 4.63 -4.01
CA PRO A 232 13.93 6.06 -3.76
C PRO A 232 12.46 6.44 -3.60
N SER A 233 12.15 7.16 -2.52
CA SER A 233 10.86 7.78 -2.31
C SER A 233 10.49 8.54 -3.57
N GLU A 234 9.29 8.27 -4.11
CA GLU A 234 8.68 9.18 -5.09
C GLU A 234 8.61 10.54 -4.41
N ILE A 235 9.39 11.50 -4.93
CA ILE A 235 9.32 12.88 -4.49
C ILE A 235 7.90 13.32 -4.82
N LEU A 236 7.07 13.50 -3.79
CA LEU A 236 5.75 14.12 -3.91
C LEU A 236 5.95 15.53 -4.48
N GLY A 237 5.79 15.67 -5.81
CA GLY A 237 5.83 16.95 -6.54
C GLY A 237 7.02 17.19 -7.47
N GLY A 238 7.90 16.20 -7.72
CA GLY A 238 9.00 16.33 -8.70
C GLY A 238 8.74 15.59 -10.02
N PRO A 239 9.39 15.97 -11.13
CA PRO A 239 9.24 15.25 -12.40
C PRO A 239 9.77 13.82 -12.33
N SER A 240 9.02 12.89 -12.96
CA SER A 240 9.34 11.47 -12.99
C SER A 240 10.02 11.07 -14.30
N VAL A 241 11.05 10.21 -14.21
CA VAL A 241 11.88 9.80 -15.36
C VAL A 241 11.72 8.31 -15.63
N PHE A 242 11.45 7.97 -16.89
CA PHE A 242 11.31 6.60 -17.39
C PHE A 242 12.24 6.38 -18.58
N ILE A 243 12.88 5.21 -18.65
CA ILE A 243 13.72 4.82 -19.80
C ILE A 243 13.15 3.54 -20.41
N PHE A 244 13.07 3.50 -21.74
CA PHE A 244 12.47 2.42 -22.52
C PHE A 244 13.49 1.81 -23.48
N PRO A 245 13.51 0.47 -23.62
CA PRO A 245 14.41 -0.21 -24.55
C PRO A 245 14.02 0.07 -26.00
N PRO A 246 14.93 -0.17 -26.96
CA PRO A 246 14.58 -0.16 -28.37
C PRO A 246 13.57 -1.27 -28.68
N LYS A 247 12.79 -1.09 -29.74
CA LYS A 247 11.85 -2.12 -30.17
C LYS A 247 12.64 -3.34 -30.66
N PRO A 248 12.22 -4.58 -30.34
CA PRO A 248 12.93 -5.78 -30.77
C PRO A 248 13.19 -5.83 -32.29
N LYS A 249 12.19 -5.49 -33.12
CA LYS A 249 12.33 -5.43 -34.58
C LYS A 249 13.47 -4.51 -35.03
N ASP A 250 13.55 -3.32 -34.46
CA ASP A 250 14.56 -2.31 -34.83
C ASP A 250 15.98 -2.76 -34.46
N THR A 251 16.12 -3.59 -33.42
CA THR A 251 17.43 -4.18 -33.03
C THR A 251 17.85 -5.40 -33.84
N LEU A 252 16.91 -6.06 -34.51
CA LEU A 252 17.17 -7.31 -35.25
C LEU A 252 17.26 -7.09 -36.76
N MET A 253 16.64 -6.03 -37.28
CA MET A 253 16.69 -5.66 -38.70
C MET A 253 17.75 -4.60 -39.00
N ILE A 254 18.69 -4.93 -39.88
CA ILE A 254 19.79 -4.03 -40.28
C ILE A 254 19.33 -2.76 -41.02
N SER A 255 18.14 -2.79 -41.61
CA SER A 255 17.56 -1.65 -42.35
C SER A 255 16.95 -0.60 -41.42
N LEU A 256 16.81 -0.90 -40.14
CA LEU A 256 16.20 -0.02 -39.13
C LEU A 256 17.28 0.50 -38.19
N THR A 257 17.02 1.64 -37.55
CA THR A 257 17.90 2.19 -36.53
C THR A 257 17.25 2.03 -35.15
N PRO A 258 17.85 1.25 -34.24
CA PRO A 258 17.31 1.09 -32.89
C PRO A 258 17.49 2.37 -32.08
N GLU A 259 16.48 2.71 -31.28
CA GLU A 259 16.44 3.94 -30.49
C GLU A 259 16.07 3.65 -29.03
N ILE A 260 16.84 4.20 -28.09
CA ILE A 260 16.49 4.21 -26.67
C ILE A 260 15.74 5.49 -26.35
N THR A 261 14.62 5.37 -25.64
CA THR A 261 13.77 6.53 -25.33
C THR A 261 13.79 6.82 -23.83
N CYS A 262 14.07 8.07 -23.46
CA CYS A 262 13.95 8.58 -22.10
C CYS A 262 12.80 9.60 -22.04
N VAL A 263 11.82 9.33 -21.20
CA VAL A 263 10.60 10.14 -21.05
C VAL A 263 10.57 10.74 -19.66
N VAL A 264 10.32 12.04 -19.61
CA VAL A 264 10.10 12.79 -18.36
C VAL A 264 8.65 13.25 -18.36
N VAL A 265 7.94 12.95 -17.26
CA VAL A 265 6.55 13.34 -17.02
C VAL A 265 6.45 14.12 -15.71
N ASP A 266 5.29 14.72 -15.45
CA ASP A 266 5.03 15.53 -14.26
C ASP A 266 5.96 16.75 -14.15
N VAL A 267 6.38 17.29 -15.30
CA VAL A 267 7.20 18.50 -15.35
C VAL A 267 6.32 19.72 -15.05
N SER A 268 6.67 20.47 -14.01
CA SER A 268 5.96 21.68 -13.59
C SER A 268 5.99 22.77 -14.67
N GLN A 269 4.97 23.63 -14.69
CA GLN A 269 4.97 24.83 -15.52
C GLN A 269 5.95 25.91 -15.03
N GLU A 270 6.25 25.90 -13.73
CA GLU A 270 7.16 26.86 -13.08
C GLU A 270 8.63 26.58 -13.45
N ASP A 271 8.99 25.30 -13.53
CA ASP A 271 10.32 24.81 -13.91
C ASP A 271 10.27 23.88 -15.13
N PRO A 272 9.93 24.40 -16.34
CA PRO A 272 9.65 23.57 -17.51
C PRO A 272 10.92 23.16 -18.29
N GLU A 273 12.10 23.57 -17.83
CA GLU A 273 13.39 23.29 -18.47
C GLU A 273 13.93 21.94 -18.00
N VAL A 274 14.11 21.01 -18.94
CA VAL A 274 14.64 19.67 -18.68
C VAL A 274 15.91 19.48 -19.50
N GLN A 275 17.00 19.13 -18.83
CA GLN A 275 18.29 18.86 -19.46
C GLN A 275 18.57 17.35 -19.45
N PHE A 276 18.87 16.80 -20.63
CA PHE A 276 19.23 15.39 -20.81
C PHE A 276 20.73 15.25 -21.02
N SER A 277 21.33 14.26 -20.38
CA SER A 277 22.70 13.82 -20.63
C SER A 277 22.71 12.30 -20.79
N TRP A 278 23.24 11.83 -21.91
CA TRP A 278 23.28 10.41 -22.25
C TRP A 278 24.67 9.86 -22.07
N TYR A 279 24.78 8.63 -21.58
CA TYR A 279 26.03 7.90 -21.45
C TYR A 279 25.90 6.48 -21.99
N VAL A 280 26.93 6.00 -22.66
CA VAL A 280 27.08 4.61 -23.11
C VAL A 280 28.32 4.05 -22.44
N ASP A 281 28.18 3.00 -21.64
CA ASP A 281 29.24 2.45 -20.77
C ASP A 281 29.97 3.54 -19.95
N ASN A 282 29.19 4.48 -19.40
CA ASN A 282 29.65 5.67 -18.66
C ASN A 282 30.42 6.74 -19.48
N VAL A 283 30.53 6.59 -20.80
CA VAL A 283 31.08 7.63 -21.69
C VAL A 283 29.94 8.51 -22.18
N GLN A 284 30.07 9.83 -22.00
CA GLN A 284 29.04 10.78 -22.42
C GLN A 284 28.92 10.85 -23.94
N VAL A 285 27.68 10.87 -24.43
CA VAL A 285 27.35 10.98 -25.87
C VAL A 285 26.37 12.13 -26.13
N HIS A 286 26.44 12.70 -27.33
CA HIS A 286 25.67 13.89 -27.73
C HIS A 286 24.81 13.68 -28.99
N THR A 287 24.72 12.43 -29.49
CA THR A 287 23.92 12.09 -30.69
C THR A 287 22.42 12.03 -30.44
N ALA A 288 21.99 12.14 -29.18
CA ALA A 288 20.58 12.11 -28.81
C ALA A 288 19.81 13.34 -29.29
N GLN A 289 18.55 13.13 -29.63
CA GLN A 289 17.63 14.17 -30.08
C GLN A 289 16.49 14.32 -29.09
N THR A 290 16.25 15.56 -28.66
CA THR A 290 15.16 15.87 -27.73
C THR A 290 14.00 16.47 -28.51
N LYS A 291 12.82 15.83 -28.39
CA LYS A 291 11.59 16.30 -29.02
C LYS A 291 11.06 17.54 -28.30
N PRO A 292 10.28 18.40 -28.98
CA PRO A 292 9.58 19.50 -28.32
C PRO A 292 8.73 19.00 -27.15
N ARG A 293 8.62 19.82 -26.10
CA ARG A 293 7.78 19.51 -24.94
C ARG A 293 6.30 19.49 -25.32
N GLU A 294 5.57 18.54 -24.77
CA GLU A 294 4.14 18.33 -25.00
C GLU A 294 3.36 18.65 -23.71
N ALA A 295 2.32 19.49 -23.79
CA ALA A 295 1.45 19.74 -22.64
C ALA A 295 0.53 18.54 -22.37
N GLN A 296 0.32 18.22 -21.10
CA GLN A 296 -0.57 17.15 -20.63
C GLN A 296 -1.86 17.74 -20.04
N PHE A 297 -2.93 16.95 -20.04
CA PHE A 297 -4.24 17.36 -19.51
C PHE A 297 -4.23 17.71 -18.02
N ASN A 298 -3.28 17.17 -17.26
CA ASN A 298 -3.09 17.44 -15.83
C ASN A 298 -2.25 18.71 -15.57
N SER A 299 -2.10 19.60 -16.56
CA SER A 299 -1.33 20.84 -16.45
C SER A 299 0.17 20.65 -16.21
N THR A 300 0.73 19.49 -16.58
CA THR A 300 2.19 19.23 -16.58
C THR A 300 2.73 19.11 -18.01
N PHE A 301 4.05 19.09 -18.16
CA PHE A 301 4.69 18.79 -19.45
C PHE A 301 5.25 17.37 -19.52
N ARG A 302 5.29 16.84 -20.74
CA ARG A 302 5.99 15.62 -21.13
C ARG A 302 7.14 16.00 -22.06
N VAL A 303 8.34 15.51 -21.73
CA VAL A 303 9.55 15.74 -22.53
C VAL A 303 10.19 14.41 -22.87
N VAL A 304 10.56 14.24 -24.15
CA VAL A 304 11.10 12.97 -24.65
C VAL A 304 12.45 13.21 -25.31
N SER A 305 13.47 12.49 -24.85
CA SER A 305 14.79 12.41 -25.49
C SER A 305 14.98 11.02 -26.08
N VAL A 306 15.50 10.95 -27.30
CA VAL A 306 15.67 9.73 -28.07
C VAL A 306 17.14 9.61 -28.45
N LEU A 307 17.79 8.52 -28.06
CA LEU A 307 19.17 8.20 -28.42
C LEU A 307 19.17 7.11 -29.51
N PRO A 308 19.51 7.45 -30.76
CA PRO A 308 19.78 6.43 -31.78
C PRO A 308 21.07 5.68 -31.43
N ILE A 309 21.04 4.36 -31.50
CA ILE A 309 22.14 3.48 -31.11
C ILE A 309 22.50 2.49 -32.23
N LEU A 310 23.65 1.84 -32.09
CA LEU A 310 24.06 0.77 -33.00
C LEU A 310 23.49 -0.57 -32.53
N HIS A 311 23.09 -1.44 -33.48
CA HIS A 311 22.58 -2.78 -33.18
C HIS A 311 23.54 -3.60 -32.30
N GLN A 312 24.84 -3.54 -32.63
CA GLN A 312 25.87 -4.29 -31.90
C GLN A 312 26.03 -3.84 -30.46
N ASP A 313 25.85 -2.55 -30.17
CA ASP A 313 25.99 -2.01 -28.82
C ASP A 313 24.90 -2.57 -27.89
N TRP A 314 23.66 -2.62 -28.36
CA TRP A 314 22.57 -3.25 -27.63
C TRP A 314 22.76 -4.76 -27.48
N LEU A 315 23.08 -5.45 -28.57
CA LEU A 315 23.19 -6.92 -28.59
C LEU A 315 24.35 -7.44 -27.72
N ARG A 316 25.44 -6.68 -27.60
CA ARG A 316 26.57 -6.96 -26.69
C ARG A 316 26.27 -6.65 -25.23
N GLY A 317 25.11 -6.04 -24.94
CA GLY A 317 24.69 -5.73 -23.58
C GLY A 317 25.41 -4.53 -22.97
N LYS A 318 25.77 -3.53 -23.80
CA LYS A 318 26.24 -2.23 -23.29
C LYS A 318 25.21 -1.59 -22.38
N GLU A 319 25.67 -0.78 -21.44
CA GLU A 319 24.81 -0.04 -20.53
C GLU A 319 24.55 1.37 -21.06
N PHE A 320 23.27 1.73 -21.14
CA PHE A 320 22.84 3.06 -21.56
C PHE A 320 22.23 3.79 -20.37
N LYS A 321 22.67 5.01 -20.13
CA LYS A 321 22.24 5.84 -19.00
C LYS A 321 21.65 7.15 -19.49
N CYS A 322 20.41 7.43 -19.08
CA CYS A 322 19.78 8.72 -19.22
C CYS A 322 19.88 9.46 -17.88
N LYS A 323 20.59 10.58 -17.86
CA LYS A 323 20.66 11.50 -16.72
C LYS A 323 19.81 12.73 -17.02
N VAL A 324 18.88 13.04 -16.13
CA VAL A 324 17.92 14.13 -16.26
C VAL A 324 18.15 15.14 -15.14
N ASN A 325 18.29 16.40 -15.51
CA ASN A 325 18.41 17.53 -14.60
C ASN A 325 17.24 18.51 -14.80
N ASN A 326 16.66 18.98 -13.70
CA ASN A 326 15.56 19.94 -13.67
C ASN A 326 15.62 20.72 -12.35
N LYS A 327 15.21 21.99 -12.34
CA LYS A 327 15.31 22.85 -11.14
C LYS A 327 14.41 22.41 -9.98
N ALA A 328 13.28 21.76 -10.28
CA ALA A 328 12.39 21.21 -9.26
C ALA A 328 12.93 19.90 -8.64
N LEU A 329 14.04 19.36 -9.14
CA LEU A 329 14.69 18.17 -8.58
C LEU A 329 15.85 18.59 -7.65
N PRO A 330 15.94 18.02 -6.43
CA PRO A 330 17.06 18.29 -5.53
C PRO A 330 18.39 17.71 -6.03
N SER A 331 18.32 16.67 -6.86
CA SER A 331 19.47 16.03 -7.49
C SER A 331 19.09 15.45 -8.86
N PRO A 332 20.02 15.37 -9.82
CA PRO A 332 19.75 14.75 -11.12
C PRO A 332 19.29 13.30 -10.98
N ILE A 333 18.26 12.90 -11.74
CA ILE A 333 17.76 11.53 -11.78
C ILE A 333 18.47 10.76 -12.89
N GLU A 334 19.04 9.61 -12.55
CA GLU A 334 19.69 8.71 -13.51
C GLU A 334 18.88 7.42 -13.67
N LYS A 335 18.64 7.03 -14.92
CA LYS A 335 18.02 5.75 -15.29
C LYS A 335 18.91 5.01 -16.26
N THR A 336 19.21 3.75 -15.93
CA THR A 336 20.01 2.87 -16.78
C THR A 336 19.16 1.80 -17.43
N ILE A 337 19.56 1.38 -18.62
CA ILE A 337 18.97 0.25 -19.33
C ILE A 337 20.06 -0.50 -20.11
N SER A 338 19.93 -1.81 -20.15
CA SER A 338 20.76 -2.69 -20.97
C SER A 338 19.90 -3.86 -21.44
N LYS A 339 20.39 -4.58 -22.44
CA LYS A 339 19.82 -5.87 -22.81
C LYS A 339 19.76 -6.82 -21.59
N LYS A 340 18.69 -7.61 -21.50
CA LYS A 340 18.54 -8.64 -20.47
C LYS A 340 19.65 -9.69 -20.60
N ARG A 341 20.29 -10.02 -19.48
CA ARG A 341 21.35 -11.04 -19.43
C ARG A 341 20.76 -12.44 -19.41
N GLY A 342 21.49 -13.42 -19.94
CA GLY A 342 21.16 -14.83 -19.87
C GLY A 342 21.48 -15.54 -21.18
N THR A 343 21.39 -16.87 -21.18
CA THR A 343 21.67 -17.69 -22.36
C THR A 343 20.49 -17.60 -23.33
N PRO A 344 20.70 -17.11 -24.56
CA PRO A 344 19.64 -17.07 -25.56
C PRO A 344 19.11 -18.47 -25.85
N ARG A 345 17.78 -18.62 -25.92
CA ARG A 345 17.09 -19.86 -26.30
C ARG A 345 16.24 -19.63 -27.52
N GLU A 346 16.33 -20.54 -28.47
CA GLU A 346 15.63 -20.46 -29.76
C GLU A 346 14.12 -20.68 -29.60
N PRO A 347 13.26 -19.82 -30.17
CA PRO A 347 11.81 -20.00 -30.15
C PRO A 347 11.37 -21.19 -31.01
N GLN A 348 10.49 -22.01 -30.44
CA GLN A 348 9.70 -23.00 -31.16
C GLN A 348 8.40 -22.34 -31.62
N VAL A 349 8.18 -22.31 -32.94
CA VAL A 349 7.04 -21.65 -33.57
C VAL A 349 6.08 -22.70 -34.15
N TYR A 350 4.82 -22.64 -33.71
CA TYR A 350 3.74 -23.51 -34.15
C TYR A 350 2.55 -22.69 -34.63
N THR A 351 1.99 -23.05 -35.77
CA THR A 351 0.75 -22.45 -36.30
C THR A 351 -0.41 -23.40 -36.07
N LEU A 352 -1.52 -22.87 -35.56
CA LEU A 352 -2.73 -23.61 -35.26
C LEU A 352 -3.88 -23.09 -36.14
N PRO A 353 -4.58 -23.98 -36.87
CA PRO A 353 -5.76 -23.62 -37.66
C PRO A 353 -6.92 -23.16 -36.77
N PRO A 354 -7.95 -22.54 -37.35
CA PRO A 354 -9.17 -22.22 -36.62
C PRO A 354 -9.79 -23.47 -36.01
N ALA A 355 -10.41 -23.30 -34.85
CA ALA A 355 -11.21 -24.36 -34.25
C ALA A 355 -12.41 -24.69 -35.15
N GLN A 356 -12.82 -25.97 -35.20
CA GLN A 356 -13.90 -26.42 -36.09
C GLN A 356 -15.21 -25.68 -35.81
N GLU A 357 -15.47 -25.37 -34.54
CA GLU A 357 -16.64 -24.62 -34.09
C GLU A 357 -16.67 -23.19 -34.63
N GLU A 358 -15.49 -22.60 -34.89
CA GLU A 358 -15.35 -21.24 -35.42
C GLU A 358 -15.66 -21.17 -36.92
N LEU A 359 -15.57 -22.28 -37.66
CA LEU A 359 -15.85 -22.31 -39.10
C LEU A 359 -17.32 -22.00 -39.45
N THR A 360 -18.22 -22.04 -38.46
CA THR A 360 -19.61 -21.58 -38.61
C THR A 360 -19.72 -20.06 -38.72
N LYS A 361 -18.74 -19.32 -38.19
CA LYS A 361 -18.71 -17.85 -38.16
C LYS A 361 -18.17 -17.26 -39.47
N ASN A 362 -18.42 -15.97 -39.69
CA ASN A 362 -17.91 -15.24 -40.86
C ASN A 362 -16.41 -14.91 -40.76
N THR A 363 -15.89 -14.83 -39.54
CA THR A 363 -14.49 -14.59 -39.22
C THR A 363 -13.93 -15.78 -38.45
N VAL A 364 -12.68 -16.11 -38.73
CA VAL A 364 -11.96 -17.22 -38.10
C VAL A 364 -10.62 -16.74 -37.57
N SER A 365 -10.13 -17.37 -36.51
CA SER A 365 -8.90 -16.99 -35.82
C SER A 365 -7.78 -17.96 -36.15
N LEU A 366 -6.67 -17.44 -36.70
CA LEU A 366 -5.41 -18.18 -36.86
C LEU A 366 -4.51 -17.88 -35.68
N THR A 367 -3.90 -18.91 -35.10
CA THR A 367 -3.05 -18.73 -33.91
C THR A 367 -1.62 -19.15 -34.21
N CYS A 368 -0.66 -18.34 -33.78
CA CYS A 368 0.76 -18.66 -33.78
C CYS A 368 1.22 -18.75 -32.33
N LEU A 369 1.58 -19.95 -31.89
CA LEU A 369 2.17 -20.23 -30.59
C LEU A 369 3.69 -20.19 -30.73
N ILE A 370 4.33 -19.33 -29.95
CA ILE A 370 5.78 -19.23 -29.85
C ILE A 370 6.17 -19.58 -28.41
N LYS A 371 7.02 -20.59 -28.20
CA LYS A 371 7.44 -21.02 -26.85
C LYS A 371 8.90 -21.44 -26.78
N GLY A 372 9.44 -21.55 -25.56
CA GLY A 372 10.80 -22.05 -25.33
C GLY A 372 11.91 -21.02 -25.54
N PHE A 373 11.57 -19.74 -25.73
CA PHE A 373 12.54 -18.71 -26.09
C PHE A 373 13.05 -17.92 -24.89
N TYR A 374 14.24 -17.35 -25.03
CA TYR A 374 14.82 -16.42 -24.07
C TYR A 374 15.82 -15.50 -24.80
N PRO A 375 15.86 -14.19 -24.53
CA PRO A 375 15.05 -13.41 -23.58
C PRO A 375 13.64 -13.12 -24.12
N SER A 376 12.85 -12.36 -23.34
CA SER A 376 11.47 -11.98 -23.68
C SER A 376 11.34 -11.04 -24.90
N ASP A 377 12.44 -10.43 -25.34
CA ASP A 377 12.46 -9.47 -26.45
C ASP A 377 12.28 -10.19 -27.79
N ILE A 378 11.12 -10.04 -28.40
CA ILE A 378 10.71 -10.76 -29.61
C ILE A 378 9.75 -9.89 -30.44
N SER A 379 9.76 -10.05 -31.77
CA SER A 379 8.77 -9.43 -32.66
C SER A 379 8.04 -10.51 -33.45
N VAL A 380 6.74 -10.33 -33.62
CA VAL A 380 5.86 -11.26 -34.35
C VAL A 380 4.98 -10.46 -35.29
N GLU A 381 5.00 -10.83 -36.56
CA GLU A 381 4.22 -10.19 -37.63
C GLU A 381 3.49 -11.27 -38.43
N TRP A 382 2.39 -10.87 -39.05
CA TRP A 382 1.63 -11.73 -39.96
C TRP A 382 1.67 -11.16 -41.37
N GLU A 383 1.74 -12.06 -42.34
CA GLU A 383 1.65 -11.72 -43.75
C GLU A 383 0.77 -12.72 -44.49
N SER A 384 0.17 -12.28 -45.59
CA SER A 384 -0.49 -13.17 -46.54
C SER A 384 -0.18 -12.69 -47.96
N GLN A 385 0.11 -13.64 -48.87
CA GLN A 385 0.43 -13.32 -50.27
C GLN A 385 1.54 -12.26 -50.44
N GLY A 386 2.50 -12.20 -49.51
CA GLY A 386 3.60 -11.22 -49.51
C GLY A 386 3.22 -9.81 -49.02
N GLN A 387 2.02 -9.62 -48.46
CA GLN A 387 1.56 -8.37 -47.87
C GLN A 387 1.33 -8.51 -46.36
N PRO A 388 1.63 -7.47 -45.55
CA PRO A 388 1.42 -7.52 -44.11
C PRO A 388 -0.07 -7.52 -43.75
N GLU A 389 -0.46 -8.37 -42.80
CA GLU A 389 -1.79 -8.37 -42.19
C GLU A 389 -1.83 -7.42 -41.00
N GLN A 390 -3.00 -6.82 -40.71
CA GLN A 390 -3.12 -5.81 -39.65
C GLN A 390 -4.01 -6.23 -38.48
N ASP A 391 -4.99 -7.10 -38.72
CA ASP A 391 -5.96 -7.52 -37.70
C ASP A 391 -5.42 -8.69 -36.85
N TYR A 392 -4.21 -8.52 -36.32
CA TYR A 392 -3.60 -9.45 -35.38
C TYR A 392 -3.32 -8.78 -34.04
N LYS A 393 -3.36 -9.59 -32.97
CA LYS A 393 -2.98 -9.21 -31.62
C LYS A 393 -2.04 -10.25 -31.04
N THR A 394 -0.94 -9.78 -30.47
CA THR A 394 0.08 -10.63 -29.83
C THR A 394 0.03 -10.41 -28.33
N THR A 395 0.01 -11.48 -27.55
CA THR A 395 0.06 -11.42 -26.09
C THR A 395 1.43 -10.97 -25.61
N LEU A 396 1.52 -10.44 -24.39
CA LEU A 396 2.83 -10.22 -23.77
C LEU A 396 3.53 -11.57 -23.53
N PRO A 397 4.87 -11.63 -23.59
CA PRO A 397 5.63 -12.81 -23.20
C PRO A 397 5.38 -13.19 -21.74
N VAL A 398 4.96 -14.43 -21.52
CA VAL A 398 4.75 -15.01 -20.18
C VAL A 398 5.89 -15.99 -19.91
N GLN A 399 6.43 -15.95 -18.69
CA GLN A 399 7.50 -16.86 -18.28
C GLN A 399 6.92 -18.25 -17.97
N ASP A 400 7.52 -19.29 -18.54
CA ASP A 400 7.18 -20.70 -18.32
C ASP A 400 8.00 -21.27 -17.14
N ALA A 401 7.61 -22.47 -16.68
CA ALA A 401 8.21 -23.12 -15.51
C ALA A 401 9.71 -23.42 -15.67
N ASP A 402 10.19 -23.59 -16.90
CA ASP A 402 11.59 -23.86 -17.25
C ASP A 402 12.45 -22.59 -17.39
N GLY A 403 11.87 -21.43 -17.07
CA GLY A 403 12.48 -20.11 -17.18
C GLY A 403 12.50 -19.52 -18.59
N SER A 404 12.03 -20.25 -19.60
CA SER A 404 11.79 -19.72 -20.94
C SER A 404 10.52 -18.86 -20.99
N TYR A 405 10.25 -18.26 -22.14
CA TYR A 405 9.03 -17.52 -22.39
C TYR A 405 8.17 -18.20 -23.45
N PHE A 406 6.87 -17.94 -23.37
CA PHE A 406 5.92 -18.25 -24.43
C PHE A 406 4.95 -17.09 -24.65
N LEU A 407 4.36 -17.03 -25.85
CA LEU A 407 3.31 -16.10 -26.21
C LEU A 407 2.44 -16.65 -27.34
N TYR A 408 1.29 -16.01 -27.55
CA TYR A 408 0.38 -16.29 -28.65
C TYR A 408 0.18 -15.05 -29.50
N SER A 409 0.14 -15.22 -30.81
CA SER A 409 -0.35 -14.21 -31.75
C SER A 409 -1.61 -14.72 -32.43
N LYS A 410 -2.69 -13.94 -32.38
CA LYS A 410 -3.98 -14.27 -32.98
C LYS A 410 -4.26 -13.33 -34.13
N LEU A 411 -4.40 -13.86 -35.35
CA LEU A 411 -4.81 -13.13 -36.55
C LEU A 411 -6.29 -13.46 -36.86
N ASN A 412 -7.13 -12.43 -36.98
CA ASN A 412 -8.51 -12.62 -37.43
C ASN A 412 -8.57 -12.49 -38.95
N VAL A 413 -9.22 -13.45 -39.63
CA VAL A 413 -9.39 -13.43 -41.09
C VAL A 413 -10.82 -13.75 -41.47
N ILE A 414 -11.24 -13.29 -42.66
CA ILE A 414 -12.54 -13.66 -43.22
C ILE A 414 -12.50 -15.13 -43.63
N ARG A 415 -13.51 -15.90 -43.22
CA ARG A 415 -13.63 -17.34 -43.50
C ARG A 415 -13.42 -17.69 -44.98
N ASN A 416 -13.96 -16.89 -45.89
CA ASN A 416 -13.84 -17.14 -47.33
C ASN A 416 -12.37 -17.11 -47.80
N ARG A 417 -11.52 -16.22 -47.22
CA ARG A 417 -10.08 -16.17 -47.55
C ARG A 417 -9.38 -17.44 -47.06
N TRP A 418 -9.74 -17.91 -45.85
CA TRP A 418 -9.22 -19.16 -45.30
C TRP A 418 -9.63 -20.37 -46.15
N GLN A 419 -10.91 -20.49 -46.49
CA GLN A 419 -11.46 -21.58 -47.31
C GLN A 419 -10.98 -21.55 -48.76
N ALA A 420 -10.56 -20.39 -49.27
CA ALA A 420 -9.92 -20.29 -50.58
C ALA A 420 -8.48 -20.84 -50.60
N GLY A 421 -7.96 -21.37 -49.48
CA GLY A 421 -6.60 -21.88 -49.40
C GLY A 421 -5.54 -20.79 -49.32
N THR A 422 -5.91 -19.57 -48.91
CA THR A 422 -4.94 -18.47 -48.73
C THR A 422 -3.87 -18.89 -47.73
N ARG A 423 -2.60 -18.64 -48.09
CA ARG A 423 -1.45 -18.92 -47.23
C ARG A 423 -1.20 -17.72 -46.32
N PHE A 424 -1.29 -17.96 -45.01
CA PHE A 424 -0.97 -17.00 -43.97
C PHE A 424 0.33 -17.40 -43.29
N THR A 425 1.26 -16.48 -43.17
CA THR A 425 2.58 -16.73 -42.58
C THR A 425 2.73 -15.91 -41.31
N CYS A 426 3.11 -16.59 -40.23
CA CYS A 426 3.56 -15.99 -38.98
C CYS A 426 5.08 -15.85 -39.04
N SER A 427 5.56 -14.61 -39.04
CA SER A 427 6.96 -14.24 -39.13
C SER A 427 7.45 -13.79 -37.77
N VAL A 428 8.51 -14.43 -37.27
CA VAL A 428 9.02 -14.26 -35.90
C VAL A 428 10.48 -13.82 -35.96
N MET A 429 10.80 -12.73 -35.26
CA MET A 429 12.15 -12.21 -35.13
C MET A 429 12.63 -12.30 -33.69
N HIS A 430 13.75 -12.98 -33.48
CA HIS A 430 14.34 -13.21 -32.15
C HIS A 430 15.86 -13.38 -32.26
N GLU A 431 16.62 -12.93 -31.27
CA GLU A 431 18.08 -12.94 -31.32
C GLU A 431 18.71 -14.34 -31.39
N ALA A 432 18.02 -15.37 -30.89
CA ALA A 432 18.53 -16.74 -30.85
C ALA A 432 18.26 -17.52 -32.15
N LEU A 433 17.49 -16.94 -33.08
CA LEU A 433 17.22 -17.55 -34.38
C LEU A 433 18.38 -17.34 -35.35
N HIS A 434 18.56 -18.29 -36.26
CA HIS A 434 19.44 -18.10 -37.40
C HIS A 434 18.99 -16.88 -38.23
N ASN A 435 19.92 -15.95 -38.51
CA ASN A 435 19.63 -14.64 -39.12
C ASN A 435 18.56 -13.82 -38.40
N HIS A 436 18.34 -14.10 -37.11
CA HIS A 436 17.33 -13.48 -36.26
C HIS A 436 15.88 -13.61 -36.75
N PHE A 437 15.58 -14.57 -37.63
CA PHE A 437 14.28 -14.65 -38.30
C PHE A 437 13.86 -16.11 -38.56
N THR A 438 12.58 -16.39 -38.36
CA THR A 438 11.94 -17.65 -38.77
C THR A 438 10.49 -17.40 -39.14
N GLN A 439 9.91 -18.28 -39.94
CA GLN A 439 8.52 -18.14 -40.35
C GLN A 439 7.81 -19.50 -40.40
N LYS A 440 6.51 -19.49 -40.09
CA LYS A 440 5.64 -20.66 -40.22
C LYS A 440 4.39 -20.29 -40.98
N THR A 441 4.12 -21.03 -42.03
CA THR A 441 2.94 -20.82 -42.88
C THR A 441 1.84 -21.79 -42.50
N LEU A 442 0.60 -21.32 -42.61
CA LEU A 442 -0.62 -22.05 -42.38
C LEU A 442 -1.58 -21.77 -43.55
N SER A 443 -2.20 -22.82 -44.05
CA SER A 443 -3.27 -22.75 -45.05
C SER A 443 -4.26 -23.88 -44.78
N GLN A 444 -5.46 -23.77 -45.33
CA GLN A 444 -6.38 -24.90 -45.28
C GLN A 444 -5.73 -26.12 -45.93
N SER A 445 -5.73 -27.25 -45.22
CA SER A 445 -5.26 -28.52 -45.77
C SER A 445 -6.19 -28.92 -46.93
N PRO A 446 -5.65 -29.32 -48.10
CA PRO A 446 -6.46 -30.00 -49.10
C PRO A 446 -7.04 -31.26 -48.43
N GLY A 447 -8.36 -31.31 -48.28
CA GLY A 447 -9.04 -32.41 -47.60
C GLY A 447 -8.73 -33.74 -48.27
N LYS A 448 -8.47 -34.74 -47.43
CA LYS A 448 -8.59 -36.16 -47.76
C LYS A 448 -10.04 -36.58 -47.60
#